data_AF-X1PJJ2-F1
#
_entry.id   AF-X1PJJ2-F1
#
_cell.length_a   1.000
_cell.length_b   1.000
_cell.length_c   1.000
_cell.angle_alpha   90.00
_cell.angle_beta   90.00
_cell.angle_gamma   90.00
#
_symmetry.space_group_name_H-M   'P 1'
#
loop_
_entity.id
_entity.type
_entity.pdbx_description
1 polymer ?
#
loop_
_entity_poly.entity_id
_entity_poly.type
_entity_poly.pdbx_seq_one_letter_code
_entity_poly.pdbx_strand_id
1 'polypeptide(L)'
;MEDSNFGEAQRQIHDFLWGEFCDWYIEIAKIRLRPADKGTVSPLPLLVYVLETSLRLLHPFMPFITEELWQKLKKHLPEQGAESIMVTPYPEARGIATDPEAERVMESIIEIIHSIRNARAQYKVERTKWIEAQIYGGKLTPAITPYSQTIQ
;
A
#
# COMPACT_ATOMS: atom_id res chain seq x y z
N MET A 1 -10.89 -13.06 12.69
CA MET A 1 -11.86 -12.88 13.80
C MET A 1 -12.70 -14.12 14.07
N GLU A 2 -12.86 -15.03 13.10
CA GLU A 2 -13.67 -16.25 13.23
C GLU A 2 -13.14 -17.21 14.32
N ASP A 3 -11.82 -17.30 14.49
CA ASP A 3 -11.19 -18.14 15.52
C ASP A 3 -11.05 -17.46 16.90
N SER A 4 -11.73 -16.33 17.13
CA SER A 4 -11.66 -15.52 18.36
C SER A 4 -10.25 -15.04 18.78
N ASN A 5 -9.26 -15.13 17.89
CA ASN A 5 -7.91 -14.64 18.13
C ASN A 5 -7.78 -13.15 17.76
N PHE A 6 -8.25 -12.29 18.66
CA PHE A 6 -8.24 -10.83 18.46
C PHE A 6 -6.83 -10.23 18.40
N GLY A 7 -5.89 -10.78 19.17
CA GLY A 7 -4.50 -10.28 19.19
C GLY A 7 -3.79 -10.49 17.86
N GLU A 8 -3.98 -11.65 17.23
CA GLU A 8 -3.43 -11.92 15.91
C GLU A 8 -4.14 -11.11 14.82
N ALA A 9 -5.48 -10.99 14.89
CA ALA A 9 -6.23 -10.17 13.95
C ALA A 9 -5.76 -8.70 13.97
N GLN A 10 -5.56 -8.12 15.16
CA GLN A 10 -5.02 -6.77 15.32
C GLN A 10 -3.61 -6.65 14.69
N ARG A 11 -2.75 -7.63 14.94
CA ARG A 11 -1.37 -7.61 14.42
C ARG A 11 -1.37 -7.62 12.90
N GLN A 12 -2.13 -8.51 12.28
CA GLN A 12 -2.18 -8.64 10.81
C GLN A 12 -2.65 -7.35 10.12
N ILE A 13 -3.73 -6.73 10.61
CA ILE A 13 -4.20 -5.47 10.00
C ILE A 13 -3.23 -4.31 10.24
N HIS A 14 -2.58 -4.28 11.41
CA HIS A 14 -1.56 -3.27 11.72
C HIS A 14 -0.35 -3.42 10.80
N ASP A 15 0.16 -4.64 10.65
CA ASP A 15 1.33 -4.94 9.83
C ASP A 15 1.05 -4.66 8.34
N PHE A 16 -0.15 -4.98 7.86
CA PHE A 16 -0.60 -4.58 6.53
C PHE A 16 -0.63 -3.06 6.36
N LEU A 17 -1.30 -2.33 7.26
CA LEU A 17 -1.50 -0.89 7.11
C LEU A 17 -0.16 -0.13 7.14
N TRP A 18 0.76 -0.54 8.02
CA TRP A 18 2.04 0.13 8.16
C TRP A 18 3.07 -0.37 7.14
N GLY A 19 3.28 -1.69 7.07
CA GLY A 19 4.36 -2.31 6.31
C GLY A 19 4.08 -2.44 4.82
N GLU A 20 2.82 -2.55 4.39
CA GLU A 20 2.47 -2.70 2.98
C GLU A 20 1.84 -1.42 2.42
N PHE A 21 0.77 -0.93 3.06
CA PHE A 21 0.02 0.20 2.53
C PHE A 21 0.80 1.53 2.63
N CYS A 22 1.30 1.88 3.82
CA CYS A 22 2.05 3.12 4.02
C CYS A 22 3.45 3.09 3.39
N ASP A 23 4.25 2.07 3.70
CA ASP A 23 5.65 2.00 3.27
C ASP A 23 5.82 1.80 1.76
N TRP A 24 4.94 1.02 1.13
CA TRP A 24 5.06 0.68 -0.29
C TRP A 24 3.97 1.31 -1.15
N TYR A 25 2.70 1.02 -0.87
CA TYR A 25 1.64 1.36 -1.82
C TYR A 25 1.48 2.87 -1.99
N ILE A 26 1.48 3.64 -0.89
CA ILE A 26 1.45 5.11 -0.94
C ILE A 26 2.69 5.68 -1.65
N GLU A 27 3.89 5.19 -1.33
CA GLU A 27 5.12 5.71 -1.93
C GLU A 27 5.18 5.50 -3.44
N ILE A 28 4.73 4.33 -3.92
CA ILE A 28 4.65 4.03 -5.35
C ILE A 28 3.57 4.89 -6.01
N ALA A 29 2.41 5.03 -5.37
CA ALA A 29 1.32 5.83 -5.90
C ALA A 29 1.71 7.31 -6.07
N LYS A 30 2.57 7.87 -5.21
CA LYS A 30 3.07 9.26 -5.35
C LYS A 30 3.71 9.52 -6.70
N ILE A 31 4.32 8.53 -7.34
CA ILE A 31 4.95 8.68 -8.67
C ILE A 31 3.88 9.01 -9.70
N ARG A 32 2.79 8.23 -9.72
CA ARG A 32 1.65 8.41 -10.63
C ARG A 32 0.82 9.65 -10.32
N LEU A 33 0.91 10.18 -9.10
CA LEU A 33 0.26 11.44 -8.72
C LEU A 33 1.06 12.68 -9.17
N ARG A 34 2.27 12.52 -9.72
CA ARG A 34 3.06 13.66 -10.20
C ARG A 34 2.40 14.28 -11.44
N PRO A 35 2.41 15.62 -11.58
CA PRO A 35 1.72 16.33 -12.67
C PRO A 35 2.18 15.99 -14.10
N ALA A 36 3.30 15.27 -14.26
CA ALA A 36 3.84 14.86 -15.55
C ALA A 36 3.12 13.63 -16.15
N ASP A 37 2.43 12.82 -15.34
CA ASP A 37 1.86 11.53 -15.75
C ASP A 37 0.33 11.57 -15.98
N LYS A 38 -0.18 12.68 -16.52
CA LYS A 38 -1.62 12.95 -16.73
C LYS A 38 -2.36 11.96 -17.67
N GLY A 39 -1.64 11.08 -18.35
CA GLY A 39 -2.23 10.04 -19.21
C GLY A 39 -2.55 8.73 -18.49
N THR A 40 -2.14 8.58 -17.22
CA THR A 40 -2.34 7.33 -16.45
C THR A 40 -3.59 7.39 -15.60
N VAL A 41 -4.25 6.24 -15.39
CA VAL A 41 -5.39 6.12 -14.48
C VAL A 41 -4.96 6.57 -13.08
N SER A 42 -5.73 7.42 -12.41
CA SER A 42 -5.40 7.89 -11.07
C SER A 42 -5.40 6.73 -10.06
N PRO A 43 -4.38 6.60 -9.19
CA PRO A 43 -4.37 5.60 -8.12
C PRO A 43 -5.27 5.99 -6.93
N LEU A 44 -5.76 7.23 -6.85
CA LEU A 44 -6.53 7.74 -5.71
C LEU A 44 -7.77 6.91 -5.37
N PRO A 45 -8.62 6.48 -6.32
CA PRO A 45 -9.81 5.71 -5.98
C PRO A 45 -9.47 4.40 -5.25
N LEU A 46 -8.40 3.73 -5.68
CA LEU A 46 -7.97 2.47 -5.07
C LEU A 46 -7.29 2.70 -3.71
N LEU A 47 -6.47 3.76 -3.57
CA LEU A 47 -5.92 4.17 -2.29
C LEU A 47 -7.00 4.48 -1.25
N VAL A 48 -8.03 5.22 -1.66
CA VAL A 48 -9.16 5.57 -0.78
C VAL A 48 -9.95 4.31 -0.39
N TYR A 49 -10.20 3.41 -1.33
CA TYR A 49 -10.90 2.14 -1.08
C TYR A 49 -10.13 1.25 -0.08
N VAL A 50 -8.83 1.08 -0.28
CA VAL A 50 -7.99 0.25 0.60
C VAL A 50 -7.88 0.88 1.99
N LEU A 51 -7.70 2.20 2.08
CA LEU A 51 -7.65 2.91 3.36
C LEU A 51 -8.99 2.79 4.11
N GLU A 52 -10.11 3.03 3.45
CA GLU A 52 -11.45 2.92 4.04
C GLU A 52 -11.69 1.51 4.60
N THR A 53 -11.37 0.49 3.80
CA THR A 53 -11.51 -0.91 4.20
C THR A 53 -10.62 -1.23 5.39
N SER A 54 -9.37 -0.75 5.39
CA SER A 54 -8.43 -0.96 6.49
C SER A 54 -8.90 -0.29 7.78
N LEU A 55 -9.47 0.91 7.70
CA LEU A 55 -10.05 1.59 8.87
C LEU A 55 -11.21 0.78 9.46
N ARG A 56 -12.07 0.19 8.63
CA ARG A 56 -13.16 -0.69 9.10
C ARG A 56 -12.63 -1.97 9.76
N LEU A 57 -11.60 -2.59 9.20
CA LEU A 57 -10.94 -3.77 9.80
C LEU A 57 -10.32 -3.44 11.17
N LEU A 58 -9.77 -2.23 11.31
CA LEU A 58 -9.04 -1.76 12.48
C LEU A 58 -9.95 -1.18 13.58
N HIS A 59 -11.18 -0.77 13.23
CA HIS A 59 -12.11 -0.10 14.13
C HIS A 59 -12.41 -0.85 15.44
N PRO A 60 -12.57 -2.19 15.46
CA PRO A 60 -12.77 -2.94 16.70
C PRO A 60 -11.64 -2.77 17.73
N PHE A 61 -10.43 -2.42 17.27
CA PHE A 61 -9.25 -2.25 18.12
C PHE A 61 -8.94 -0.79 18.45
N MET A 62 -9.25 0.13 17.54
CA MET A 62 -8.94 1.56 17.68
C MET A 62 -10.12 2.47 17.30
N PRO A 63 -11.23 2.43 18.07
CA PRO A 63 -12.51 2.97 17.62
C PRO A 63 -12.52 4.49 17.42
N PHE A 64 -11.88 5.25 18.31
CA PHE A 64 -11.95 6.72 18.27
C PHE A 64 -11.18 7.32 17.09
N ILE A 65 -9.95 6.87 16.86
CA ILE A 65 -9.11 7.40 15.78
C ILE A 65 -9.61 6.94 14.40
N THR A 66 -10.05 5.68 14.29
CA THR A 66 -10.58 5.16 13.03
C THR A 66 -11.89 5.85 12.65
N GLU A 67 -12.77 6.16 13.61
CA GLU A 67 -13.96 6.97 13.40
C GLU A 67 -13.59 8.38 12.90
N GLU A 68 -12.68 9.09 13.57
CA GLU A 68 -12.28 10.44 13.17
C GLU A 68 -11.72 10.49 11.74
N LEU A 69 -10.83 9.54 11.41
CA LEU A 69 -10.23 9.44 10.08
C LEU A 69 -11.27 9.07 9.02
N TRP A 70 -12.16 8.13 9.33
CA TRP A 70 -13.21 7.69 8.42
C TRP A 70 -14.22 8.79 8.12
N GLN A 71 -14.62 9.60 9.11
CA GLN A 71 -15.49 10.77 8.88
C GLN A 71 -14.86 11.81 7.93
N LYS A 72 -13.54 11.98 7.98
CA LYS A 72 -12.81 12.85 7.02
C LYS A 72 -12.78 12.22 5.63
N LEU A 73 -12.51 10.91 5.56
CA LEU A 73 -12.42 10.16 4.31
C LEU A 73 -13.76 10.02 3.58
N LYS A 74 -14.85 9.84 4.33
CA LYS A 74 -16.22 9.65 3.83
C LYS A 74 -16.65 10.73 2.84
N LYS A 75 -16.17 11.97 3.00
CA LYS A 75 -16.45 13.09 2.09
C LYS A 75 -15.92 12.88 0.67
N HIS A 76 -14.99 11.95 0.49
CA HIS A 76 -14.34 11.61 -0.77
C HIS A 76 -14.79 10.26 -1.33
N LEU A 77 -15.68 9.54 -0.64
CA LEU A 77 -16.24 8.29 -1.11
C LEU A 77 -17.37 8.55 -2.13
N PRO A 78 -17.53 7.69 -3.15
CA PRO A 78 -18.56 7.85 -4.17
C PRO A 78 -19.99 7.70 -3.60
N GLU A 79 -20.15 6.95 -2.51
CA GLU A 79 -21.42 6.80 -1.80
C GLU A 79 -21.33 7.45 -0.42
N GLN A 80 -22.39 8.17 -0.04
CA GLN A 80 -22.53 8.67 1.33
C GLN A 80 -22.82 7.47 2.24
N GLY A 81 -21.75 6.87 2.77
CA GLY A 81 -21.82 5.72 3.68
C GLY A 81 -22.59 6.01 4.97
N ALA A 82 -22.68 5.01 5.86
CA ALA A 82 -23.43 5.09 7.11
C ALA A 82 -23.00 6.26 8.01
N GLU A 83 -23.76 6.62 9.05
CA GLU A 83 -23.43 7.78 9.90
C GLU A 83 -22.12 7.61 10.68
N SER A 84 -21.74 6.37 11.01
CA SER A 84 -20.52 6.02 11.74
C SER A 84 -19.91 4.75 11.14
N ILE A 85 -18.59 4.63 11.27
CA ILE A 85 -17.87 3.43 10.84
C ILE A 85 -18.33 2.19 11.65
N MET A 86 -18.82 2.38 12.89
CA MET A 86 -19.29 1.32 13.78
C MET A 86 -20.53 0.58 13.24
N VAL A 87 -21.38 1.28 12.50
CA VAL A 87 -22.64 0.73 11.92
C VAL A 87 -22.48 0.37 10.44
N THR A 88 -21.28 0.52 9.89
CA THR A 88 -20.99 0.17 8.50
C THR A 88 -20.73 -1.34 8.40
N PRO A 89 -21.16 -2.02 7.32
CA PRO A 89 -20.89 -3.45 7.15
C PRO A 89 -19.41 -3.76 7.26
N TYR A 90 -19.10 -4.85 7.99
CA TYR A 90 -17.73 -5.32 8.10
C TYR A 90 -17.23 -5.78 6.72
N PRO A 91 -15.96 -5.50 6.34
CA PRO A 91 -15.43 -5.93 5.06
C PRO A 91 -15.51 -7.44 4.87
N GLU A 92 -16.01 -7.87 3.71
CA GLU A 92 -15.97 -9.26 3.27
C GLU A 92 -14.94 -9.40 2.13
N ALA A 93 -14.18 -10.49 2.12
CA ALA A 93 -13.20 -10.77 1.05
C ALA A 93 -13.84 -11.12 -0.32
N ARG A 94 -15.16 -10.96 -0.44
CA ARG A 94 -15.94 -11.51 -1.56
C ARG A 94 -15.74 -10.68 -2.82
N GLY A 95 -15.24 -11.31 -3.88
CA GLY A 95 -15.07 -10.68 -5.19
C GLY A 95 -13.79 -9.86 -5.35
N ILE A 96 -12.85 -9.95 -4.41
CA ILE A 96 -11.50 -9.41 -4.58
C ILE A 96 -10.72 -10.39 -5.47
N ALA A 97 -10.24 -9.93 -6.62
CA ALA A 97 -9.35 -10.69 -7.46
C ALA A 97 -7.97 -10.75 -6.79
N THR A 98 -7.57 -11.92 -6.32
CA THR A 98 -6.16 -12.17 -5.99
C THR A 98 -5.37 -12.26 -7.30
N ASP A 99 -4.23 -11.60 -7.34
CA ASP A 99 -3.32 -11.63 -8.49
C ASP A 99 -1.92 -12.06 -8.03
N PRO A 100 -1.67 -13.39 -7.98
CA PRO A 100 -0.38 -13.91 -7.53
C PRO A 100 0.79 -13.49 -8.41
N GLU A 101 0.56 -13.08 -9.66
CA GLU A 101 1.64 -12.58 -10.52
C GLU A 101 1.98 -11.14 -10.14
N ALA A 102 0.99 -10.29 -9.90
CA ALA A 102 1.22 -8.93 -9.41
C ALA A 102 1.95 -8.92 -8.07
N GLU A 103 1.58 -9.82 -7.14
CA GLU A 103 2.28 -10.01 -5.87
C GLU A 103 3.76 -10.37 -6.07
N ARG A 104 4.05 -11.38 -6.90
CA ARG A 104 5.44 -11.77 -7.23
C ARG A 104 6.27 -10.62 -7.81
N VAL A 105 5.68 -9.85 -8.71
CA VAL A 105 6.37 -8.69 -9.32
C VAL A 105 6.64 -7.63 -8.25
N MET A 106 5.67 -7.37 -7.38
CA MET A 106 5.79 -6.38 -6.31
C MET A 106 6.84 -6.79 -5.27
N GLU A 107 6.85 -8.04 -4.83
CA GLU A 107 7.89 -8.59 -3.95
C GLU A 107 9.28 -8.41 -4.55
N SER A 108 9.45 -8.70 -5.85
CA SER A 108 10.73 -8.53 -6.54
C SER A 108 11.20 -7.07 -6.55
N ILE A 109 10.28 -6.12 -6.75
CA ILE A 109 10.59 -4.68 -6.69
C ILE A 109 11.02 -4.27 -5.28
N ILE A 110 10.31 -4.75 -4.25
CA ILE A 110 10.64 -4.53 -2.84
C ILE A 110 12.05 -5.04 -2.53
N GLU A 111 12.38 -6.26 -2.95
CA GLU A 111 13.70 -6.87 -2.74
C GLU A 111 14.83 -6.07 -3.41
N ILE A 112 14.61 -5.57 -4.63
CA ILE A 112 15.57 -4.72 -5.32
C ILE A 112 15.81 -3.43 -4.55
N ILE A 113 14.74 -2.75 -4.12
CA ILE A 113 14.84 -1.50 -3.36
C ILE A 113 15.54 -1.74 -2.02
N HIS A 114 15.23 -2.82 -1.31
CA HIS A 114 15.92 -3.21 -0.09
C HIS A 114 17.41 -3.47 -0.34
N SER A 115 17.75 -4.20 -1.40
CA SER A 115 19.14 -4.49 -1.75
C SER A 115 19.94 -3.21 -2.03
N ILE A 116 19.36 -2.26 -2.76
CA ILE A 116 19.98 -0.96 -3.04
C ILE A 116 20.14 -0.15 -1.74
N ARG A 117 19.10 -0.07 -0.90
CA ARG A 117 19.15 0.65 0.38
C ARG A 117 20.22 0.06 1.32
N ASN A 118 20.31 -1.26 1.39
CA ASN A 118 21.31 -1.97 2.20
C ASN A 118 22.73 -1.70 1.69
N ALA A 119 22.96 -1.78 0.37
CA ALA A 119 24.25 -1.46 -0.22
C ALA A 119 24.66 0.00 0.09
N ARG A 120 23.75 0.96 -0.07
CA ARG A 120 24.02 2.37 0.28
C ARG A 120 24.42 2.54 1.74
N ALA A 121 23.72 1.87 2.66
CA ALA A 121 24.04 1.91 4.09
C ALA A 121 25.43 1.32 4.38
N GLN A 122 25.75 0.17 3.78
CA GLN A 122 27.04 -0.51 3.94
C GLN A 122 28.22 0.38 3.48
N TYR A 123 28.06 1.06 2.34
CA TYR A 123 29.09 1.95 1.78
C TYR A 123 28.97 3.41 2.26
N LYS A 124 28.09 3.70 3.24
CA LYS A 124 27.85 5.04 3.79
C LYS A 124 27.59 6.11 2.74
N VAL A 125 26.87 5.75 1.68
CA VAL A 125 26.50 6.67 0.60
C VAL A 125 25.33 7.55 1.05
N GLU A 126 25.49 8.86 0.94
CA GLU A 126 24.42 9.82 1.24
C GLU A 126 23.18 9.59 0.38
N ARG A 127 21.97 9.77 0.95
CA ARG A 127 20.69 9.46 0.29
C ARG A 127 20.42 10.28 -0.97
N THR A 128 20.90 11.51 -1.03
CA THR A 128 20.67 12.44 -2.16
C THR A 128 21.64 12.24 -3.32
N LYS A 129 22.70 11.45 -3.13
CA LYS A 129 23.68 11.18 -4.18
C LYS A 129 23.12 10.15 -5.17
N TRP A 130 23.12 10.49 -6.44
CA TRP A 130 22.79 9.55 -7.51
C TRP A 130 23.88 8.47 -7.61
N ILE A 131 23.46 7.21 -7.71
CA ILE A 131 24.32 6.06 -7.92
C ILE A 131 23.81 5.28 -9.12
N GLU A 132 24.72 4.75 -9.92
CA GLU A 132 24.37 3.82 -10.98
C GLU A 132 24.10 2.44 -10.37
N ALA A 133 22.98 1.83 -10.74
CA ALA A 133 22.61 0.48 -10.32
C ALA A 133 22.27 -0.36 -11.56
N GLN A 134 22.89 -1.53 -11.67
CA GLN A 134 22.60 -2.50 -12.72
C GLN A 134 21.82 -3.66 -12.11
N ILE A 135 20.61 -3.89 -12.61
CA ILE A 135 19.68 -4.90 -12.10
C ILE A 135 19.54 -6.00 -13.15
N TYR A 136 19.81 -7.25 -12.75
CA TYR A 136 19.64 -8.43 -13.59
C TYR A 136 18.41 -9.22 -13.14
N GLY A 137 17.23 -8.85 -13.67
CA GLY A 137 15.92 -9.41 -13.25
C GLY A 137 15.51 -10.73 -13.91
N GLY A 138 16.38 -11.33 -14.74
CA GLY A 138 16.08 -12.59 -15.45
C GLY A 138 14.76 -12.54 -16.22
N LYS A 139 13.84 -13.48 -15.93
CA LYS A 139 12.51 -13.57 -16.57
C LYS A 139 11.55 -12.43 -16.17
N LEU A 140 11.79 -11.75 -15.05
CA LEU A 140 10.95 -10.65 -14.55
C LEU A 140 11.38 -9.28 -15.09
N THR A 141 12.48 -9.22 -15.84
CA THR A 141 12.99 -7.97 -16.45
C THR A 141 11.91 -7.17 -17.19
N PRO A 142 11.05 -7.78 -18.05
CA PRO A 142 10.01 -7.04 -18.75
C PRO A 142 8.94 -6.45 -17.82
N ALA A 143 8.65 -7.15 -16.72
CA ALA A 143 7.65 -6.72 -15.72
C ALA A 143 8.19 -5.62 -14.80
N ILE A 144 9.49 -5.61 -14.51
CA ILE A 144 10.13 -4.63 -13.61
C ILE A 144 10.51 -3.33 -14.33
N THR A 145 10.86 -3.40 -15.63
CA THR A 145 11.33 -2.25 -16.42
C THR A 145 10.41 -1.02 -16.33
N PRO A 146 9.06 -1.15 -16.42
CA PRO A 146 8.14 -0.02 -16.27
C PRO A 146 8.22 0.68 -14.91
N TYR A 147 8.62 -0.05 -13.85
CA TYR A 147 8.70 0.47 -12.48
C TYR A 147 10.09 1.00 -12.11
N SER A 148 11.04 1.04 -13.04
CA SER A 148 12.40 1.55 -12.82
C SER A 148 12.45 2.96 -12.21
N GLN A 149 11.48 3.83 -12.54
CA GLN A 149 11.37 5.18 -11.95
C GLN A 149 11.00 5.18 -10.46
N THR A 150 10.48 4.07 -9.96
CA THR A 150 10.15 3.83 -8.54
C THR A 150 11.39 3.48 -7.72
N ILE A 151 12.42 2.99 -8.38
CA ILE A 151 13.68 2.59 -7.78
C ILE A 151 14.58 3.84 -7.72
N GLN A 152 14.40 4.66 -6.66
CA GLN A 152 15.24 5.83 -6.35
C GLN A 152 16.04 5.63 -5.07
#